data_AF-A0A7Y6M302-F1
#
_entry.id   AF-A0A7Y6M302-F1
#
_cell.length_a   1.000
_cell.length_b   1.000
_cell.length_c   1.000
_cell.angle_alpha   90.00
_cell.angle_beta   90.00
_cell.angle_gamma   90.00
#
_symmetry.space_group_name_H-M   'P 1'
#
loop_
_entity.id
_entity.type
_entity.pdbx_description
1 polymer ?
#
loop_
_entity_poly.entity_id
_entity_poly.type
_entity_poly.pdbx_seq_one_letter_code
_entity_poly.pdbx_strand_id
1 'polypeptide(L)' 'MIRRVLVAAALTTAALATVPAGAQAAPACPAGYMCNTQYYSDAARTNLVGVKTQFCDGEVSSWGRLSGYIVWSSSPCN' A
#
# COMPACT_ATOMS: atom_id res chain seq x y z
N MET A 1 17.49 44.17 37.66
CA MET A 1 16.21 44.10 36.91
C MET A 1 16.51 44.27 35.42
N ILE A 2 16.42 43.22 34.61
CA ILE A 2 16.33 43.20 33.13
C ILE A 2 15.73 41.83 32.80
N ARG A 3 14.40 41.72 32.85
CA ARG A 3 13.43 41.84 31.73
C ARG A 3 13.57 40.72 30.69
N ARG A 4 13.00 39.57 31.08
CA ARG A 4 12.21 38.61 30.30
C ARG A 4 12.18 38.85 28.78
N VAL A 5 12.70 37.91 27.99
CA VAL A 5 12.02 37.47 26.76
C VAL A 5 12.22 35.96 26.61
N LEU A 6 11.18 35.22 27.02
CA LEU A 6 10.97 33.82 26.67
C LEU A 6 10.66 33.77 25.17
N VAL A 7 11.57 33.23 24.36
CA VAL A 7 11.25 32.89 22.97
C VAL A 7 10.65 31.50 22.98
N ALA A 8 9.32 31.45 23.01
CA ALA A 8 8.56 30.22 22.87
C ALA A 8 8.71 29.70 21.43
N ALA A 9 9.44 28.60 21.26
CA ALA A 9 9.50 27.88 20.00
C ALA A 9 8.13 27.23 19.74
N ALA A 10 7.38 27.76 18.77
CA ALA A 10 6.12 27.20 18.33
C ALA A 10 6.39 25.87 17.60
N LEU A 11 6.14 24.75 18.28
CA LEU A 11 6.10 23.43 17.67
C LEU A 11 4.84 23.35 16.80
N THR A 12 4.97 23.61 15.51
CA THR A 12 3.91 23.32 14.53
C THR A 12 3.87 21.80 14.31
N THR A 13 3.07 21.09 15.09
CA THR A 13 2.72 19.69 14.81
C THR A 13 1.82 19.65 13.58
N ALA A 14 2.42 19.38 12.42
CA ALA A 14 1.67 19.09 11.21
C ALA A 14 0.92 17.76 11.42
N ALA A 15 -0.39 17.83 11.62
CA ALA A 15 -1.25 16.65 11.68
C ALA A 15 -1.31 16.02 10.28
N LEU A 16 -0.63 14.89 10.10
CA LEU A 16 -0.77 14.06 8.91
C LEU A 16 -2.18 13.47 8.92
N ALA A 17 -3.09 14.03 8.13
CA ALA A 17 -4.41 13.46 7.91
C ALA A 17 -4.23 12.10 7.22
N THR A 18 -4.46 11.01 7.97
CA THR A 18 -4.49 9.66 7.40
C THR A 18 -5.75 9.53 6.55
N VAL A 19 -5.64 9.77 5.24
CA VAL A 19 -6.72 9.43 4.31
C VAL A 19 -6.86 7.90 4.33
N PRO A 20 -8.02 7.35 4.72
CA PRO A 20 -8.20 5.91 4.67
C PRO A 20 -8.05 5.47 3.21
N ALA A 21 -7.14 4.53 2.99
CA ALA A 21 -6.94 3.90 1.69
C ALA A 21 -8.26 3.25 1.25
N GLY A 22 -8.96 3.84 0.28
CA GLY A 22 -10.08 3.17 -0.37
C GLY A 22 -9.56 1.84 -0.94
N ALA A 23 -10.32 0.76 -0.74
CA ALA A 23 -9.93 -0.55 -1.24
C ALA A 23 -9.81 -0.49 -2.77
N GLN A 24 -8.59 -0.60 -3.30
CA GLN A 24 -8.34 -0.63 -4.73
C GLN A 24 -8.56 -2.06 -5.24
N ALA A 25 -9.40 -2.22 -6.26
CA ALA A 25 -9.66 -3.52 -6.87
C ALA A 25 -8.59 -3.86 -7.90
N ALA A 26 -8.04 -5.08 -7.82
CA ALA A 26 -7.14 -5.60 -8.85
C ALA A 26 -7.92 -6.06 -10.10
N PRO A 27 -7.36 -5.93 -11.31
CA PRO A 27 -7.92 -6.51 -12.51
C PRO A 27 -8.09 -8.03 -12.40
N ALA A 28 -9.05 -8.58 -13.15
CA ALA A 28 -9.16 -10.02 -13.33
C ALA A 28 -7.90 -10.56 -14.02
N CYS A 29 -7.43 -11.73 -13.60
CA CYS A 29 -6.27 -12.37 -14.23
C CYS A 29 -6.67 -12.97 -15.59
N PRO A 30 -6.02 -12.60 -16.71
CA PRO A 30 -6.30 -13.20 -18.00
C PRO A 30 -5.95 -14.70 -18.02
N ALA A 31 -6.66 -15.47 -18.85
CA ALA A 31 -6.31 -16.87 -19.08
C ALA A 31 -4.91 -17.00 -19.70
N GLY A 32 -4.12 -17.97 -19.23
CA GLY A 32 -2.75 -18.17 -19.69
C GLY A 32 -1.76 -17.12 -19.18
N TYR A 33 -2.06 -16.44 -18.07
CA TYR A 33 -1.15 -15.53 -17.39
C TYR A 33 -0.97 -15.91 -15.92
N MET A 34 0.22 -15.68 -15.41
CA MET A 34 0.47 -15.55 -13.97
C MET A 34 0.21 -14.09 -13.58
N CYS A 35 -0.57 -13.87 -12.53
CA CYS A 35 -0.90 -12.53 -12.04
C CYS A 35 -0.49 -12.35 -10.60
N ASN A 36 0.12 -11.21 -10.29
CA ASN A 36 0.56 -10.88 -8.94
C ASN A 36 -0.02 -9.52 -8.51
N THR A 37 -0.68 -9.51 -7.35
CA THR A 37 -1.22 -8.32 -6.71
C THR A 37 -0.53 -8.12 -5.37
N GLN A 38 0.18 -7.00 -5.23
CA GLN A 38 0.81 -6.57 -3.99
C GLN A 38 -0.08 -5.52 -3.32
N TYR A 39 -0.26 -5.63 -2.01
CA TYR A 39 -1.09 -4.74 -1.19
C TYR A 39 -0.22 -3.97 -0.20
N TYR A 40 -0.43 -2.66 -0.13
CA TYR A 40 0.33 -1.71 0.68
C TYR A 40 -0.59 -0.92 1.61
N SER A 41 -0.09 -0.57 2.79
CA SER A 41 -0.83 0.26 3.75
C SER A 41 -0.84 1.75 3.41
N ASP A 42 0.09 2.20 2.57
CA ASP A 42 0.32 3.61 2.25
C ASP A 42 0.28 3.89 0.75
N ALA A 43 -0.12 5.12 0.39
CA ALA A 43 -0.29 5.53 -1.00
C ALA A 43 1.02 5.55 -1.79
N ALA A 44 2.15 5.75 -1.09
CA ALA A 44 3.48 5.71 -1.68
C ALA A 44 3.97 4.28 -1.94
N ARG A 45 3.22 3.25 -1.51
CA ARG A 45 3.50 1.83 -1.70
C ARG A 45 4.86 1.43 -1.14
N THR A 46 5.15 1.91 0.06
CA THR A 46 6.43 1.67 0.75
C THR A 46 6.35 0.55 1.77
N ASN A 47 5.17 0.32 2.36
CA ASN A 47 4.94 -0.72 3.37
C ASN A 47 4.01 -1.82 2.82
N LEU A 48 4.61 -2.93 2.40
CA LEU A 48 3.91 -4.11 1.88
C LEU A 48 3.22 -4.87 3.04
N VAL A 49 1.92 -5.10 2.91
CA VAL A 49 1.09 -5.75 3.94
C VAL A 49 0.44 -7.05 3.48
N GLY A 50 0.50 -7.38 2.20
CA GLY A 50 0.00 -8.64 1.68
C GLY A 50 0.26 -8.82 0.20
N VAL A 51 0.11 -10.06 -0.27
CA VAL A 51 0.27 -10.42 -1.68
C VAL A 51 -0.77 -11.48 -2.03
N LYS A 52 -1.26 -11.44 -3.27
CA LYS A 52 -2.02 -12.50 -3.90
C LYS A 52 -1.43 -12.80 -5.27
N THR A 53 -1.00 -14.03 -5.47
CA THR A 53 -0.50 -14.54 -6.75
C THR A 53 -1.44 -15.61 -7.26
N GLN A 54 -1.82 -15.50 -8.53
CA GLN A 54 -2.45 -16.57 -9.29
C GLN A 54 -1.42 -17.12 -10.28
N PHE A 55 -1.08 -18.39 -10.14
CA PHE A 55 -0.09 -19.09 -10.94
C PHE A 55 -0.68 -19.67 -12.22
N CYS A 56 0.20 -20.11 -13.12
CA CYS A 56 -0.14 -20.63 -14.44
C CYS A 56 -0.94 -21.94 -14.41
N ASP A 57 -0.78 -22.74 -13.35
CA ASP A 57 -1.56 -23.95 -13.10
C ASP A 57 -2.94 -23.67 -12.47
N GLY A 58 -3.25 -22.39 -12.24
CA GLY A 58 -4.48 -21.95 -11.59
C GLY A 58 -4.38 -21.92 -10.05
N GLU A 59 -3.27 -22.33 -9.46
CA GLU A 59 -3.06 -22.22 -8.02
C GLU A 59 -3.09 -20.75 -7.60
N VAL A 60 -3.71 -20.47 -6.45
CA VAL A 60 -3.74 -19.14 -5.86
C VAL A 60 -3.02 -19.18 -4.52
N SER A 61 -1.91 -18.46 -4.41
CA SER A 61 -1.23 -18.23 -3.14
C SER A 61 -1.48 -16.82 -2.65
N SER A 62 -1.69 -16.68 -1.34
CA SER A 62 -1.86 -15.37 -0.73
C SER A 62 -1.34 -15.34 0.69
N TRP A 63 -0.91 -14.16 1.13
CA TRP A 63 -0.53 -13.91 2.51
C TRP A 63 -0.86 -12.47 2.92
N GLY A 64 -1.01 -12.27 4.22
CA GLY A 64 -1.21 -10.94 4.82
C GLY A 64 -2.59 -10.34 4.54
N ARG A 65 -2.63 -9.00 4.52
CA ARG A 65 -3.86 -8.22 4.28
C ARG A 65 -4.05 -7.98 2.78
N LEU A 66 -5.19 -8.43 2.25
CA LEU A 66 -5.58 -8.27 0.84
C LEU A 66 -6.47 -7.04 0.59
N SER A 67 -6.11 -5.91 1.20
CA SER A 67 -6.82 -4.63 1.04
C SER A 67 -5.86 -3.46 1.23
N GLY A 68 -6.18 -2.32 0.60
CA GLY A 68 -5.37 -1.11 0.65
C GLY A 68 -4.96 -0.64 -0.74
N TYR A 69 -3.76 -0.06 -0.84
CA TYR A 69 -3.17 0.38 -2.10
C TYR A 69 -2.54 -0.80 -2.83
N ILE A 70 -2.70 -0.89 -4.15
CA ILE A 70 -2.22 -2.04 -4.90
C ILE A 70 -1.15 -1.69 -5.93
N VAL A 71 -0.31 -2.69 -6.22
CA VAL A 71 0.45 -2.82 -7.46
C VAL A 71 0.07 -4.14 -8.08
N TRP A 72 -0.35 -4.10 -9.34
CA TRP A 72 -0.70 -5.29 -10.10
C TRP A 72 0.28 -5.50 -11.25
N SER A 73 0.60 -6.77 -11.50
CA SER A 73 1.46 -7.18 -12.60
C SER A 73 1.00 -8.53 -13.14
N SER A 74 1.27 -8.78 -14.42
CA SER A 74 1.03 -10.06 -15.05
C SER A 74 2.15 -10.44 -16.01
N SER A 75 2.31 -11.74 -16.22
CA SER A 75 3.23 -12.31 -17.21
C SER A 75 2.58 -13.52 -17.88
N PRO A 76 2.75 -13.71 -19.21
CA PRO A 76 2.21 -14.87 -19.91
C PRO A 76 2.82 -16.17 -19.37
N CYS A 77 2.01 -17.22 -19.40
CA CYS A 77 2.44 -18.60 -19.17
C CYS A 77 3.04 -19.16 -20.47
N ASN A 78 4.11 -19.95 -20.35
CA ASN A 78 4.76 -20.61 -21.47
C ASN A 78 3.97 -21.82 -21.97
#